data_AF-A0A2T3Y0S9-F1
#
_entry.id   AF-A0A2T3Y0S9-F1
#
_cell.length_a   1.000
_cell.length_b   1.000
_cell.length_c   1.000
_cell.angle_alpha   90.00
_cell.angle_beta   90.00
_cell.angle_gamma   90.00
#
_symmetry.space_group_name_H-M   'P 1'
#
loop_
_entity.id
_entity.type
_entity.pdbx_description
1 polymer ?
#
loop_
_entity_poly.entity_id
_entity_poly.type
_entity_poly.pdbx_seq_one_letter_code
_entity_poly.pdbx_strand_id
1 'polypeptide(L)'
;MRAAPRGPPMQYDEAMTNERKMKMKQSNLSLSLACCAAAIALGAIVAPNAARAAAQDVANLYGPQPPADATYLRVVNLSGQAVRVALPGSARAGVLAAGAATKLSVVTAGTPLRVAVDGKDFAPEPSAKAPADAPAATNATAGIVITVALTRDADGWHTQRIAMPYARTDALRATLRVLNFAGGCDGKVIVDGSHAAVFANVPATEAAERTINPVTANLVGQCGPASTAAFALPKLAAGDSYTLILSGSAAKPVLSGTRDELAWPAPAN
;
A
#
# COMPACT_ATOMS: atom_id res chain seq x y z
N MET A 1 -25.73 -53.97 15.95
CA MET A 1 -24.53 -54.81 15.84
C MET A 1 -23.92 -54.65 14.45
N ARG A 2 -22.84 -53.87 14.31
CA ARG A 2 -21.97 -53.88 13.13
C ARG A 2 -20.55 -53.62 13.62
N ALA A 3 -19.69 -54.61 13.44
CA ALA A 3 -18.33 -54.69 13.95
C ALA A 3 -17.35 -53.96 13.01
N ALA A 4 -16.32 -53.37 13.61
CA ALA A 4 -15.16 -52.80 12.93
C ALA A 4 -14.20 -53.89 12.41
N PRO A 5 -13.44 -53.66 11.33
CA PRO A 5 -12.25 -54.44 11.03
C PRO A 5 -10.95 -53.75 11.47
N ARG A 6 -10.07 -54.59 12.01
CA ARG A 6 -8.71 -54.33 12.53
C ARG A 6 -7.71 -54.09 11.40
N GLY A 7 -6.65 -53.34 11.72
CA GLY A 7 -5.61 -52.89 10.79
C GLY A 7 -4.61 -53.96 10.31
N PRO A 8 -3.67 -53.57 9.44
CA PRO A 8 -2.64 -54.45 8.87
C PRO A 8 -1.43 -54.63 9.80
N PRO A 9 -0.69 -55.76 9.68
CA PRO A 9 0.51 -56.03 10.47
C PRO A 9 1.74 -55.28 9.92
N MET A 10 2.60 -54.84 10.85
CA MET A 10 3.98 -54.46 10.57
C MET A 10 4.82 -55.70 10.25
N GLN A 11 5.65 -55.60 9.21
CA GLN A 11 6.73 -56.53 8.94
C GLN A 11 8.02 -55.72 8.82
N TYR A 12 8.86 -55.84 9.84
CA TYR A 12 10.30 -55.55 9.78
C TYR A 12 10.98 -56.78 9.18
N ASP A 13 11.90 -56.61 8.22
CA ASP A 13 13.29 -57.05 8.36
C ASP A 13 14.15 -56.73 7.13
N GLU A 14 15.46 -56.88 7.32
CA GLU A 14 16.55 -57.02 6.34
C GLU A 14 17.37 -55.77 5.98
N ALA A 15 18.31 -55.50 6.89
CA ALA A 15 19.62 -54.98 6.54
C ALA A 15 20.53 -56.10 5.99
N MET A 16 21.35 -55.73 4.99
CA MET A 16 22.76 -56.12 4.78
C MET A 16 23.14 -56.65 3.37
N THR A 17 24.32 -56.15 2.96
CA THR A 17 25.33 -56.82 2.11
C THR A 17 25.23 -56.64 0.58
N ASN A 18 26.04 -55.72 0.03
CA ASN A 18 27.16 -56.14 -0.82
C ASN A 18 28.15 -55.01 -1.12
N GLU A 19 29.26 -54.99 -0.38
CA GLU A 19 30.55 -54.52 -0.88
C GLU A 19 31.21 -55.67 -1.66
N ARG A 20 31.68 -55.42 -2.89
CA ARG A 20 32.92 -56.03 -3.42
C ARG A 20 33.41 -55.33 -4.70
N LYS A 21 34.46 -54.53 -4.49
CA LYS A 21 35.74 -54.52 -5.23
C LYS A 21 35.69 -54.44 -6.78
N MET A 22 36.23 -53.33 -7.31
CA MET A 22 37.34 -53.43 -8.26
C MET A 22 38.34 -52.30 -8.03
N LYS A 23 39.55 -52.73 -7.67
CA LYS A 23 40.80 -51.99 -7.45
C LYS A 23 41.61 -52.06 -8.76
N MET A 24 42.59 -51.17 -8.88
CA MET A 24 43.56 -50.99 -9.99
C MET A 24 43.04 -50.08 -11.11
N LYS A 25 43.65 -48.92 -11.36
CA LYS A 25 45.06 -48.79 -11.73
C LYS A 25 45.56 -47.36 -11.44
N GLN A 26 46.46 -47.24 -10.45
CA GLN A 26 47.34 -46.07 -10.29
C GLN A 26 48.67 -46.40 -10.97
N SER A 27 49.06 -45.61 -11.96
CA SER A 27 50.46 -45.48 -12.40
C SER A 27 50.64 -44.23 -13.28
N ASN A 28 51.15 -43.19 -12.63
CA ASN A 28 52.22 -42.26 -13.02
C ASN A 28 52.14 -41.39 -14.30
N LEU A 29 52.29 -40.09 -14.01
CA LEU A 29 53.10 -39.06 -14.67
C LEU A 29 52.97 -38.89 -16.19
N SER A 30 52.45 -37.73 -16.62
CA SER A 30 53.27 -36.66 -17.23
C SER A 30 52.42 -35.42 -17.54
N LEU A 31 52.99 -34.27 -17.19
CA LEU A 31 52.76 -32.90 -17.65
C LEU A 31 51.63 -32.68 -18.68
N SER A 32 50.66 -31.84 -18.33
CA SER A 32 50.27 -30.74 -19.20
C SER A 32 49.80 -29.55 -18.37
N LEU A 33 50.54 -28.47 -18.61
CA LEU A 33 50.38 -27.13 -18.10
C LEU A 33 48.99 -26.57 -18.38
N ALA A 34 48.53 -25.75 -17.42
CA ALA A 34 47.81 -24.51 -17.65
C ALA A 34 46.55 -24.57 -18.52
N CYS A 35 45.41 -24.79 -17.87
CA CYS A 35 44.20 -23.97 -18.02
C CYS A 35 43.15 -24.46 -17.04
N CYS A 36 42.17 -23.60 -16.70
CA CYS A 36 41.05 -23.87 -15.79
C CYS A 36 41.31 -23.64 -14.29
N ALA A 37 41.98 -22.54 -13.95
CA ALA A 37 41.72 -21.83 -12.69
C ALA A 37 40.79 -20.63 -12.97
N ALA A 38 39.51 -20.88 -13.28
CA ALA A 38 38.48 -19.83 -13.37
C ALA A 38 37.07 -20.43 -13.47
N ALA A 39 36.51 -21.01 -12.41
CA ALA A 39 35.09 -21.39 -12.41
C ALA A 39 34.46 -21.64 -11.01
N ILE A 40 34.77 -20.85 -9.98
CA ILE A 40 33.97 -20.87 -8.73
C ILE A 40 33.92 -19.46 -8.12
N ALA A 41 33.12 -18.55 -8.68
CA ALA A 41 32.79 -17.28 -8.01
C ALA A 41 31.59 -16.53 -8.65
N LEU A 42 30.50 -17.20 -9.03
CA LEU A 42 29.27 -16.47 -9.41
C LEU A 42 28.04 -17.30 -9.08
N GLY A 43 27.51 -17.13 -7.85
CA GLY A 43 26.31 -17.84 -7.46
C GLY A 43 25.82 -17.56 -6.05
N ALA A 44 25.75 -16.29 -5.61
CA ALA A 44 25.03 -15.92 -4.38
C ALA A 44 24.80 -14.40 -4.23
N ILE A 45 24.20 -13.72 -5.22
CA ILE A 45 23.67 -12.36 -4.96
C ILE A 45 22.33 -12.16 -5.69
N VAL A 46 21.35 -13.05 -5.46
CA VAL A 46 19.95 -12.75 -5.79
C VAL A 46 19.04 -13.32 -4.70
N ALA A 47 18.94 -12.62 -3.57
CA ALA A 47 17.70 -12.54 -2.78
C ALA A 47 17.89 -11.67 -1.53
N PRO A 48 17.33 -10.45 -1.50
CA PRO A 48 16.91 -9.86 -0.22
C PRO A 48 15.42 -9.51 -0.16
N ASN A 49 14.63 -9.74 -1.22
CA ASN A 49 13.24 -9.25 -1.25
C ASN A 49 12.27 -10.10 -0.42
N ALA A 50 12.44 -11.43 -0.37
CA ALA A 50 11.57 -12.31 0.42
C ALA A 50 11.81 -12.16 1.94
N ALA A 51 13.06 -11.98 2.35
CA ALA A 51 13.42 -11.77 3.76
C ALA A 51 12.92 -10.41 4.29
N ARG A 52 12.89 -9.35 3.45
CA ARG A 52 12.32 -8.04 3.81
C ARG A 52 10.82 -8.11 4.03
N ALA A 53 10.10 -8.86 3.20
CA ALA A 53 8.65 -9.04 3.36
C ALA A 53 8.31 -9.80 4.66
N ALA A 54 9.03 -10.89 4.97
CA ALA A 54 8.82 -11.65 6.20
C ALA A 54 9.20 -10.86 7.47
N ALA A 55 10.27 -10.05 7.42
CA ALA A 55 10.66 -9.19 8.53
C ALA A 55 9.64 -8.05 8.79
N GLN A 56 9.03 -7.51 7.73
CA GLN A 56 7.94 -6.52 7.86
C GLN A 56 6.69 -7.13 8.52
N ASP A 57 6.39 -8.40 8.24
CA ASP A 57 5.23 -9.10 8.79
C ASP A 57 5.38 -9.34 10.31
N VAL A 58 6.53 -9.83 10.76
CA VAL A 58 6.83 -10.02 12.20
C VAL A 58 6.93 -8.67 12.94
N ALA A 59 7.52 -7.65 12.31
CA ALA A 59 7.59 -6.31 12.89
C ALA A 59 6.20 -5.67 13.07
N ASN A 60 5.22 -5.99 12.23
CA ASN A 60 3.84 -5.54 12.42
C ASN A 60 3.15 -6.22 13.61
N LEU A 61 3.54 -7.45 13.96
CA LEU A 61 2.92 -8.22 15.05
C LEU A 61 3.42 -7.79 16.45
N TYR A 62 4.67 -7.32 16.54
CA TYR A 62 5.31 -6.96 17.81
C TYR A 62 5.78 -5.49 17.89
N GLY A 63 5.66 -4.74 16.79
CA GLY A 63 5.97 -3.32 16.77
C GLY A 63 4.96 -2.50 17.57
N PRO A 64 5.34 -1.30 18.03
CA PRO A 64 4.41 -0.43 18.74
C PRO A 64 3.19 -0.16 17.85
N GLN A 65 2.01 -0.36 18.39
CA GLN A 65 0.77 0.00 17.70
C GLN A 65 0.48 1.49 17.89
N PRO A 66 -0.15 2.16 16.92
CA PRO A 66 -0.70 3.49 17.14
C PRO A 66 -1.68 3.50 18.31
N PRO A 67 -1.85 4.63 19.01
CA PRO A 67 -2.90 4.79 20.02
C PRO A 67 -4.28 4.43 19.47
N ALA A 68 -5.13 3.81 20.30
CA ALA A 68 -6.45 3.35 19.89
C ALA A 68 -7.40 4.50 19.49
N ASP A 69 -7.16 5.70 20.03
CA ASP A 69 -7.89 6.94 19.75
C ASP A 69 -7.25 7.77 18.63
N ALA A 70 -6.27 7.21 17.91
CA ALA A 70 -5.57 7.93 16.87
C ALA A 70 -6.48 8.29 15.68
N THR A 71 -6.28 9.49 15.17
CA THR A 71 -6.75 9.92 13.84
C THR A 71 -5.59 9.80 12.87
N TYR A 72 -5.86 9.44 11.61
CA TYR A 72 -4.83 9.31 10.59
C TYR A 72 -4.96 10.45 9.59
N LEU A 73 -3.85 11.14 9.29
CA LEU A 73 -3.82 12.24 8.33
C LEU A 73 -2.87 11.92 7.18
N ARG A 74 -3.30 12.18 5.95
CA ARG A 74 -2.45 12.18 4.77
C ARG A 74 -2.70 13.42 3.93
N VAL A 75 -1.65 13.88 3.25
CA VAL A 75 -1.74 14.94 2.26
C VAL A 75 -1.48 14.36 0.88
N VAL A 76 -2.28 14.73 -0.12
CA VAL A 76 -2.03 14.46 -1.54
C VAL A 76 -1.88 15.77 -2.30
N ASN A 77 -0.85 15.87 -3.12
CA ASN A 77 -0.61 17.02 -3.98
C ASN A 77 -1.23 16.79 -5.35
N LEU A 78 -2.39 17.40 -5.60
CA LEU A 78 -3.10 17.35 -6.87
C LEU A 78 -2.75 18.53 -7.80
N SER A 79 -1.82 19.40 -7.38
CA SER A 79 -1.30 20.45 -8.24
C SER A 79 -0.24 19.91 -9.22
N GLY A 80 0.09 20.72 -10.22
CA GLY A 80 1.19 20.43 -11.15
C GLY A 80 2.59 20.78 -10.62
N GLN A 81 2.73 21.19 -9.35
CA GLN A 81 3.98 21.70 -8.80
C GLN A 81 4.35 21.01 -7.49
N ALA A 82 5.63 20.79 -7.22
CA ALA A 82 6.08 20.29 -5.93
C ALA A 82 5.85 21.34 -4.83
N VAL A 83 5.60 20.88 -3.61
CA VAL A 83 5.21 21.73 -2.48
C VAL A 83 5.84 21.24 -1.17
N ARG A 84 6.11 22.14 -0.23
CA ARG A 84 6.57 21.77 1.11
C ARG A 84 5.37 21.58 2.03
N VAL A 85 5.24 20.42 2.65
CA VAL A 85 4.13 20.09 3.56
C VAL A 85 4.64 19.70 4.95
N ALA A 86 3.98 20.18 6.00
CA ALA A 86 4.13 19.66 7.35
C ALA A 86 2.78 19.16 7.88
N LEU A 87 2.77 17.94 8.41
CA LEU A 87 1.60 17.34 9.03
C LEU A 87 1.65 17.53 10.56
N PRO A 88 0.50 17.52 11.26
CA PRO A 88 0.45 17.56 12.71
C PRO A 88 1.33 16.47 13.32
N GLY A 89 2.09 16.83 14.35
CA GLY A 89 3.00 15.90 15.05
C GLY A 89 4.25 15.52 14.25
N SER A 90 4.46 16.02 13.03
CA SER A 90 5.70 15.79 12.27
C SER A 90 6.75 16.83 12.65
N ALA A 91 7.96 16.37 12.98
CA ALA A 91 9.06 17.25 13.41
C ALA A 91 9.60 18.15 12.28
N ARG A 92 9.41 17.79 11.00
CA ARG A 92 9.93 18.54 9.85
C ARG A 92 8.99 18.50 8.65
N ALA A 93 8.90 19.64 7.97
CA ALA A 93 8.22 19.73 6.68
C ALA A 93 9.03 19.01 5.58
N GLY A 94 8.35 18.26 4.72
CA GLY A 94 8.94 17.52 3.60
C GLY A 94 8.51 18.08 2.25
N VAL A 95 9.29 17.82 1.20
CA VAL A 95 8.88 18.12 -0.18
C VAL A 95 7.96 17.01 -0.69
N LEU A 96 6.77 17.38 -1.16
CA LEU A 96 5.80 16.50 -1.78
C LEU A 96 5.71 16.82 -3.27
N ALA A 97 6.13 15.88 -4.11
CA ALA A 97 6.09 16.03 -5.57
C ALA A 97 4.65 16.15 -6.09
N ALA A 98 4.50 16.69 -7.31
CA ALA A 98 3.21 16.73 -8.00
C ALA A 98 2.65 15.30 -8.18
N GLY A 99 1.36 15.10 -7.87
CA GLY A 99 0.69 13.81 -7.93
C GLY A 99 1.05 12.83 -6.80
N ALA A 100 1.96 13.19 -5.89
CA ALA A 100 2.37 12.33 -4.80
C ALA A 100 1.47 12.48 -3.56
N ALA A 101 1.47 11.47 -2.71
CA ALA A 101 0.83 11.49 -1.40
C ALA A 101 1.81 11.14 -0.29
N THR A 102 1.60 11.68 0.90
CA THR A 102 2.37 11.29 2.08
C THR A 102 1.95 9.91 2.57
N LYS A 103 2.77 9.31 3.44
CA LYS A 103 2.29 8.25 4.32
C LYS A 103 1.20 8.78 5.26
N LEU A 104 0.47 7.87 5.89
CA LEU A 104 -0.51 8.19 6.92
C LEU A 104 0.22 8.53 8.23
N SER A 105 0.15 9.80 8.63
CA SER A 105 0.62 10.26 9.93
C SER A 105 -0.40 9.94 11.01
N VAL A 106 0.09 9.42 12.14
CA VAL A 106 -0.70 9.19 13.35
C VAL A 106 -0.84 10.51 14.10
N VAL A 107 -2.06 10.95 14.33
CA VAL A 107 -2.40 12.19 15.04
C VAL A 107 -3.13 11.83 16.34
N THR A 108 -2.53 12.19 17.47
CA THR A 108 -3.10 11.94 18.80
C THR A 108 -4.24 12.89 19.11
N ALA A 109 -5.20 12.43 19.92
CA ALA A 109 -6.32 13.24 20.38
C ALA A 109 -5.86 14.58 20.98
N GLY A 110 -6.64 15.63 20.75
CA GLY A 110 -6.33 17.02 21.15
C GLY A 110 -5.44 17.78 20.16
N THR A 111 -4.81 17.12 19.19
CA THR A 111 -3.94 17.79 18.21
C THR A 111 -4.77 18.45 17.10
N PRO A 112 -4.54 19.74 16.76
CA PRO A 112 -5.17 20.38 15.62
C PRO A 112 -4.90 19.64 14.31
N LEU A 113 -5.94 19.44 13.49
CA LEU A 113 -5.82 18.73 12.21
C LEU A 113 -5.50 19.70 11.06
N ARG A 114 -4.45 20.50 11.23
CA ARG A 114 -3.98 21.51 10.26
C ARG A 114 -2.80 21.01 9.45
N VAL A 115 -2.68 21.44 8.20
CA VAL A 115 -1.53 21.15 7.36
C VAL A 115 -0.82 22.46 7.05
N ALA A 116 0.49 22.52 7.27
CA ALA A 116 1.29 23.65 6.81
C ALA A 116 1.71 23.41 5.36
N VAL A 117 1.45 24.37 4.48
CA VAL A 117 1.81 24.35 3.06
C VAL A 117 2.71 25.55 2.79
N ASP A 118 3.95 25.29 2.36
CA ASP A 118 5.00 26.30 2.19
C ASP A 118 5.18 27.22 3.42
N GLY A 119 5.00 26.66 4.63
CA GLY A 119 5.16 27.36 5.90
C GLY A 119 3.92 28.15 6.37
N LYS A 120 2.83 28.15 5.60
CA LYS A 120 1.54 28.73 6.00
C LYS A 120 0.60 27.63 6.48
N ASP A 121 -0.01 27.82 7.64
CA ASP A 121 -1.05 26.90 8.13
C ASP A 121 -2.33 27.05 7.32
N PHE A 122 -2.81 25.94 6.78
CA PHE A 122 -4.12 25.86 6.16
C PHE A 122 -5.09 25.18 7.13
N ALA A 123 -6.12 25.92 7.52
CA ALA A 123 -7.33 25.31 8.02
C ALA A 123 -8.00 24.61 6.83
N PRO A 124 -8.42 23.36 6.98
CA PRO A 124 -9.12 22.68 5.92
C PRO A 124 -10.41 23.43 5.57
N GLU A 125 -10.76 23.51 4.28
CA GLU A 125 -12.09 23.98 3.90
C GLU A 125 -13.16 23.07 4.51
N PRO A 126 -14.32 23.61 4.92
CA PRO A 126 -15.43 22.80 5.35
C PRO A 126 -15.85 21.86 4.22
N SER A 127 -15.66 20.57 4.42
CA SER A 127 -16.43 19.55 3.74
C SER A 127 -17.90 19.65 4.17
N ALA A 128 -18.81 19.07 3.40
CA ALA A 128 -20.21 18.99 3.79
C ALA A 128 -20.49 17.82 4.76
N LYS A 129 -19.45 17.09 5.21
CA LYS A 129 -19.61 15.80 5.90
C LYS A 129 -18.60 15.61 7.04
N ALA A 130 -19.12 15.57 8.26
CA ALA A 130 -18.38 15.03 9.39
C ALA A 130 -17.94 13.57 9.13
N PRO A 131 -16.81 13.10 9.70
CA PRO A 131 -15.93 13.82 10.61
C PRO A 131 -14.79 14.59 9.90
N ALA A 132 -14.85 14.75 8.58
CA ALA A 132 -13.79 15.43 7.83
C ALA A 132 -13.59 16.89 8.27
N ASP A 133 -14.57 17.57 8.87
CA ASP A 133 -14.44 18.98 9.29
C ASP A 133 -13.93 19.17 10.70
N ALA A 134 -13.56 18.08 11.39
CA ALA A 134 -13.06 18.17 12.74
C ALA A 134 -11.82 19.10 12.78
N PRO A 135 -11.80 20.13 13.65
CA PRO A 135 -10.69 21.07 13.76
C PRO A 135 -9.47 20.45 14.46
N ALA A 136 -9.70 19.38 15.22
CA ALA A 136 -8.69 18.63 15.97
C ALA A 136 -9.06 17.14 16.02
N ALA A 137 -8.05 16.31 16.29
CA ALA A 137 -8.26 14.89 16.54
C ALA A 137 -9.05 14.71 17.84
N THR A 138 -10.11 13.91 17.79
CA THR A 138 -10.99 13.61 18.93
C THR A 138 -11.46 12.16 18.84
N ASN A 139 -12.23 11.71 19.83
CA ASN A 139 -12.90 10.41 19.77
C ASN A 139 -13.81 10.26 18.53
N ALA A 140 -14.34 11.35 17.98
CA ALA A 140 -15.17 11.30 16.77
C ALA A 140 -14.36 11.06 15.47
N THR A 141 -13.06 11.30 15.50
CA THR A 141 -12.13 11.03 14.39
C THR A 141 -11.21 9.84 14.66
N ALA A 142 -11.37 9.17 15.82
CA ALA A 142 -10.61 7.97 16.15
C ALA A 142 -10.86 6.88 15.10
N GLY A 143 -9.79 6.27 14.60
CA GLY A 143 -9.88 5.26 13.56
C GLY A 143 -10.25 5.81 12.18
N ILE A 144 -10.27 7.13 11.97
CA ILE A 144 -10.60 7.75 10.68
C ILE A 144 -9.32 8.18 9.95
N VAL A 145 -9.23 7.85 8.67
CA VAL A 145 -8.30 8.50 7.74
C VAL A 145 -8.94 9.77 7.21
N ILE A 146 -8.25 10.89 7.39
CA ILE A 146 -8.56 12.15 6.73
C ILE A 146 -7.49 12.40 5.67
N THR A 147 -7.89 12.41 4.40
CA THR A 147 -7.01 12.78 3.29
C THR A 147 -7.28 14.23 2.91
N VAL A 148 -6.23 15.05 2.94
CA VAL A 148 -6.23 16.45 2.51
C VAL A 148 -5.63 16.53 1.11
N ALA A 149 -6.43 16.93 0.13
CA ALA A 149 -5.96 17.23 -1.21
C ALA A 149 -5.53 18.70 -1.32
N LEU A 150 -4.35 18.93 -1.91
CA LEU A 150 -3.84 20.25 -2.24
C LEU A 150 -4.02 20.51 -3.73
N THR A 151 -4.70 21.59 -4.08
CA THR A 151 -4.75 22.14 -5.44
C THR A 151 -4.15 23.54 -5.43
N ARG A 152 -3.79 24.04 -6.61
CA ARG A 152 -3.24 25.38 -6.77
C ARG A 152 -3.78 26.04 -8.03
N ASP A 153 -4.22 27.27 -7.91
CA ASP A 153 -4.61 28.13 -9.02
C ASP A 153 -4.01 29.54 -8.86
N ALA A 154 -4.60 30.55 -9.53
CA ALA A 154 -4.13 31.93 -9.48
C ALA A 154 -4.29 32.58 -8.09
N ASP A 155 -5.27 32.13 -7.29
CA ASP A 155 -5.55 32.67 -5.96
C ASP A 155 -4.70 31.99 -4.87
N GLY A 156 -4.01 30.91 -5.23
CA GLY A 156 -3.00 30.27 -4.41
C GLY A 156 -3.32 28.81 -4.13
N TRP A 157 -2.93 28.35 -2.94
CA TRP A 157 -3.14 26.98 -2.49
C TRP A 157 -4.54 26.82 -1.91
N HIS A 158 -5.21 25.73 -2.27
CA HIS A 158 -6.52 25.35 -1.75
C HIS A 158 -6.47 23.94 -1.18
N THR A 159 -7.37 23.65 -0.25
CA THR A 159 -7.42 22.36 0.44
C THR A 159 -8.82 21.78 0.41
N GLN A 160 -8.95 20.51 0.03
CA GLN A 160 -10.20 19.76 0.16
C GLN A 160 -9.97 18.51 0.99
N ARG A 161 -10.97 18.10 1.77
CA ARG A 161 -10.89 16.90 2.60
C ARG A 161 -11.91 15.85 2.23
N ILE A 162 -11.49 14.59 2.39
CA ILE A 162 -12.38 13.44 2.45
C ILE A 162 -11.95 12.57 3.63
N ALA A 163 -12.91 12.16 4.45
CA ALA A 163 -12.70 11.27 5.57
C ALA A 163 -13.31 9.90 5.28
N MET A 164 -12.64 8.85 5.76
CA MET A 164 -13.18 7.49 5.74
C MET A 164 -12.60 6.64 6.87
N PRO A 165 -13.31 5.60 7.33
CA PRO A 165 -12.78 4.68 8.32
C PRO A 165 -11.47 4.01 7.86
N TYR A 166 -10.51 3.92 8.76
CA TYR A 166 -9.30 3.12 8.64
C TYR A 166 -9.57 1.68 9.11
N ALA A 167 -10.53 1.01 8.48
CA ALA A 167 -10.86 -0.37 8.82
C ALA A 167 -10.01 -1.35 7.99
N ARG A 168 -9.39 -2.34 8.64
CA ARG A 168 -8.84 -3.52 7.97
C ARG A 168 -9.86 -4.64 8.13
N THR A 169 -10.75 -4.77 7.15
CA THR A 169 -11.94 -5.61 7.24
C THR A 169 -11.64 -7.11 7.05
N ASP A 170 -10.58 -7.45 6.32
CA ASP A 170 -10.19 -8.85 6.07
C ASP A 170 -8.68 -8.94 5.76
N ALA A 171 -7.91 -9.60 6.62
CA ALA A 171 -6.47 -9.77 6.42
C ALA A 171 -6.11 -10.75 5.29
N LEU A 172 -7.07 -11.55 4.80
CA LEU A 172 -6.88 -12.51 3.71
C LEU A 172 -7.10 -11.89 2.33
N ARG A 173 -7.63 -10.65 2.27
CA ARG A 173 -7.88 -9.91 1.05
C ARG A 173 -7.12 -8.59 1.03
N ALA A 174 -6.94 -8.05 -0.15
CA ALA A 174 -6.49 -6.66 -0.27
C ALA A 174 -7.70 -5.73 -0.13
N THR A 175 -7.51 -4.55 0.43
CA THR A 175 -8.51 -3.48 0.46
C THR A 175 -8.16 -2.42 -0.57
N LEU A 176 -9.11 -2.11 -1.43
CA LEU A 176 -9.02 -1.00 -2.37
C LEU A 176 -10.02 0.07 -1.96
N ARG A 177 -9.56 1.32 -1.97
CA ARG A 177 -10.37 2.50 -1.69
C ARG A 177 -10.32 3.45 -2.87
N VAL A 178 -11.32 4.30 -2.97
CA VAL A 178 -11.33 5.43 -3.89
C VAL A 178 -11.80 6.67 -3.16
N LEU A 179 -11.09 7.77 -3.38
CA LEU A 179 -11.46 9.12 -2.94
C LEU A 179 -11.77 9.94 -4.18
N ASN A 180 -12.95 10.55 -4.25
CA ASN A 180 -13.34 11.38 -5.39
C ASN A 180 -13.17 12.88 -5.08
N PHE A 181 -12.02 13.41 -5.47
CA PHE A 181 -11.72 14.83 -5.50
C PHE A 181 -11.98 15.47 -6.88
N ALA A 182 -12.56 14.74 -7.85
CA ALA A 182 -12.88 15.32 -9.15
C ALA A 182 -14.09 16.26 -9.01
N GLY A 183 -13.89 17.54 -9.34
CA GLY A 183 -14.94 18.55 -9.22
C GLY A 183 -16.07 18.32 -10.21
N GLY A 184 -17.31 18.39 -9.73
CA GLY A 184 -18.53 18.35 -10.54
C GLY A 184 -18.83 16.99 -11.18
N CYS A 185 -18.33 15.90 -10.58
CA CYS A 185 -18.44 14.56 -11.14
C CYS A 185 -18.73 13.52 -10.06
N ASP A 186 -19.75 12.69 -10.32
CA ASP A 186 -19.91 11.40 -9.67
C ASP A 186 -19.05 10.36 -10.41
N GLY A 187 -18.01 9.91 -9.73
CA GLY A 187 -16.92 9.15 -10.32
C GLY A 187 -17.21 7.66 -10.41
N LYS A 188 -16.61 7.01 -11.43
CA LYS A 188 -16.56 5.56 -11.57
C LYS A 188 -15.12 5.11 -11.72
N VAL A 189 -14.77 3.92 -11.25
CA VAL A 189 -13.52 3.24 -11.59
C VAL A 189 -13.85 1.91 -12.22
N ILE A 190 -13.29 1.64 -13.40
CA ILE A 190 -13.46 0.40 -14.16
C ILE A 190 -12.13 -0.30 -14.41
N VAL A 191 -12.20 -1.58 -14.72
CA VAL A 191 -11.07 -2.30 -15.32
C VAL A 191 -10.99 -1.94 -16.81
N ASP A 192 -9.79 -1.56 -17.26
CA ASP A 192 -9.52 -1.25 -18.66
C ASP A 192 -9.82 -2.46 -19.57
N GLY A 193 -10.37 -2.20 -20.76
CA GLY A 193 -10.79 -3.20 -21.74
C GLY A 193 -12.07 -3.99 -21.42
N SER A 194 -12.26 -4.46 -20.18
CA SER A 194 -13.48 -5.22 -19.81
C SER A 194 -14.65 -4.34 -19.39
N HIS A 195 -14.38 -3.08 -19.02
CA HIS A 195 -15.35 -2.11 -18.50
C HIS A 195 -16.09 -2.55 -17.23
N ALA A 196 -15.64 -3.64 -16.58
CA ALA A 196 -16.20 -4.12 -15.33
C ALA A 196 -15.99 -3.06 -14.23
N ALA A 197 -17.05 -2.74 -13.50
CA ALA A 197 -16.98 -1.73 -12.45
C ALA A 197 -16.20 -2.24 -11.24
N VAL A 198 -15.16 -1.50 -10.87
CA VAL A 198 -14.49 -1.63 -9.57
C VAL A 198 -15.23 -0.82 -8.53
N PHE A 199 -15.56 0.43 -8.86
CA PHE A 199 -16.45 1.30 -8.11
C PHE A 199 -17.47 1.89 -9.09
N ALA A 200 -18.76 1.65 -8.87
CA ALA A 200 -19.80 1.98 -9.83
C ALA A 200 -20.26 3.44 -9.76
N ASN A 201 -20.28 4.01 -8.56
CA ASN A 201 -20.65 5.40 -8.30
C ASN A 201 -19.95 5.87 -7.02
N VAL A 202 -19.21 6.97 -7.10
CA VAL A 202 -18.53 7.61 -5.98
C VAL A 202 -18.85 9.10 -6.08
N PRO A 203 -19.79 9.62 -5.29
CA PRO A 203 -20.17 11.02 -5.41
C PRO A 203 -18.98 11.95 -5.23
N ALA A 204 -19.07 13.16 -5.79
CA ALA A 204 -18.05 14.18 -5.58
C ALA A 204 -17.84 14.40 -4.07
N THR A 205 -16.57 14.53 -3.64
CA THR A 205 -16.17 14.71 -2.23
C THR A 205 -16.42 13.50 -1.33
N GLU A 206 -16.66 12.32 -1.89
CA GLU A 206 -16.90 11.09 -1.14
C GLU A 206 -15.85 10.01 -1.36
N ALA A 207 -15.93 8.98 -0.52
CA ALA A 207 -15.07 7.81 -0.56
C ALA A 207 -15.89 6.53 -0.72
N ALA A 208 -15.28 5.51 -1.31
CA ALA A 208 -15.81 4.15 -1.28
C ALA A 208 -14.68 3.14 -1.02
N GLU A 209 -15.06 1.97 -0.50
CA GLU A 209 -14.15 0.87 -0.18
C GLU A 209 -14.68 -0.45 -0.73
N ARG A 210 -13.77 -1.35 -1.10
CA ARG A 210 -14.07 -2.76 -1.35
C ARG A 210 -12.89 -3.65 -0.99
N THR A 211 -13.19 -4.88 -0.60
CA THR A 211 -12.19 -5.95 -0.54
C THR A 211 -12.07 -6.65 -1.89
N ILE A 212 -10.85 -7.04 -2.25
CA ILE A 212 -10.54 -7.73 -3.50
C ILE A 212 -9.56 -8.88 -3.25
N ASN A 213 -9.59 -9.89 -4.11
CA ASN A 213 -8.52 -10.87 -4.14
C ASN A 213 -7.22 -10.19 -4.61
N PRO A 214 -6.04 -10.67 -4.18
CA PRO A 214 -4.75 -10.25 -4.72
C PRO A 214 -4.75 -10.25 -6.25
N VAL A 215 -4.44 -9.10 -6.86
CA VAL A 215 -4.65 -8.87 -8.30
C VAL A 215 -3.66 -7.84 -8.85
N THR A 216 -3.44 -7.91 -10.15
CA THR A 216 -2.89 -6.83 -10.98
C THR A 216 -3.92 -6.46 -12.03
N ALA A 217 -4.18 -5.16 -12.22
CA ALA A 217 -5.16 -4.69 -13.20
C ALA A 217 -4.75 -3.30 -13.71
N ASN A 218 -5.16 -2.97 -14.94
CA ASN A 218 -5.19 -1.59 -15.40
C ASN A 218 -6.57 -1.03 -15.11
N LEU A 219 -6.63 0.11 -14.43
CA LEU A 219 -7.86 0.77 -14.01
C LEU A 219 -8.02 2.09 -14.75
N VAL A 220 -9.26 2.45 -15.05
CA VAL A 220 -9.61 3.74 -15.65
C VAL A 220 -10.65 4.41 -14.77
N GLY A 221 -10.41 5.66 -14.41
CA GLY A 221 -11.41 6.53 -13.79
C GLY A 221 -12.31 7.11 -14.85
N GLN A 222 -13.58 7.35 -14.53
CA GLN A 222 -14.53 7.98 -15.45
C GLN A 222 -15.34 9.06 -14.73
N CYS A 223 -15.61 10.13 -15.48
CA CYS A 223 -16.50 11.22 -15.12
C CYS A 223 -17.45 11.48 -16.29
N GLY A 224 -18.67 10.95 -16.21
CA GLY A 224 -19.59 10.93 -17.35
C GLY A 224 -18.92 10.27 -18.58
N PRO A 225 -18.81 10.96 -19.73
CA PRO A 225 -18.15 10.42 -20.92
C PRO A 225 -16.62 10.51 -20.86
N ALA A 226 -16.04 11.33 -19.98
CA ALA A 226 -14.60 11.51 -19.90
C ALA A 226 -13.96 10.35 -19.14
N SER A 227 -12.81 9.89 -19.63
CA SER A 227 -12.04 8.81 -19.00
C SER A 227 -10.61 9.28 -18.74
N THR A 228 -10.01 8.76 -17.67
CA THR A 228 -8.59 9.00 -17.36
C THR A 228 -7.70 8.19 -18.31
N ALA A 229 -6.40 8.46 -18.31
CA ALA A 229 -5.43 7.47 -18.77
C ALA A 229 -5.51 6.19 -17.92
N ALA A 230 -5.12 5.06 -18.51
CA ALA A 230 -5.05 3.79 -17.79
C ALA A 230 -4.00 3.86 -16.67
N PHE A 231 -4.43 3.52 -15.46
CA PHE A 231 -3.61 3.45 -14.26
C PHE A 231 -3.27 1.99 -13.97
N ALA A 232 -1.98 1.65 -14.01
CA ALA A 232 -1.52 0.32 -13.63
C ALA A 232 -1.58 0.16 -12.10
N LEU A 233 -2.53 -0.64 -11.61
CA LEU A 233 -2.61 -0.96 -10.19
C LEU A 233 -1.39 -1.79 -9.78
N PRO A 234 -0.62 -1.35 -8.76
CA PRO A 234 0.47 -2.16 -8.24
C PRO A 234 -0.05 -3.51 -7.76
N LYS A 235 0.79 -4.55 -7.85
CA LYS A 235 0.44 -5.87 -7.31
C LYS A 235 0.11 -5.74 -5.82
N LEU A 236 -1.11 -6.12 -5.44
CA LEU A 236 -1.58 -6.13 -4.06
C LEU A 236 -1.56 -7.56 -3.51
N ALA A 237 -1.05 -7.73 -2.30
CA ALA A 237 -1.09 -8.96 -1.51
C ALA A 237 -2.27 -8.95 -0.52
N ALA A 238 -2.51 -10.09 0.12
CA ALA A 238 -3.46 -10.17 1.23
C ALA A 238 -3.04 -9.21 2.36
N GLY A 239 -3.99 -8.49 2.95
CA GLY A 239 -3.76 -7.51 4.00
C GLY A 239 -3.26 -6.15 3.49
N ASP A 240 -2.90 -6.03 2.21
CA ASP A 240 -2.53 -4.74 1.61
C ASP A 240 -3.73 -3.80 1.56
N SER A 241 -3.43 -2.50 1.68
CA SER A 241 -4.42 -1.45 1.53
C SER A 241 -3.91 -0.37 0.57
N TYR A 242 -4.76 -0.03 -0.40
CA TYR A 242 -4.42 0.93 -1.46
C TYR A 242 -5.55 1.91 -1.68
N THR A 243 -5.22 3.20 -1.75
CA THR A 243 -6.17 4.26 -2.03
C THR A 243 -5.95 4.80 -3.45
N LEU A 244 -6.99 4.70 -4.27
CA LEU A 244 -7.11 5.42 -5.52
C LEU A 244 -7.61 6.84 -5.28
N ILE A 245 -7.10 7.78 -6.05
CA ILE A 245 -7.46 9.19 -5.98
C ILE A 245 -7.94 9.61 -7.37
N LEU A 246 -9.24 9.84 -7.49
CA LEU A 246 -9.86 10.42 -8.68
C LEU A 246 -9.88 11.94 -8.49
N SER A 247 -9.27 12.68 -9.40
CA SER A 247 -9.08 14.13 -9.31
C SER A 247 -9.29 14.82 -10.66
N GLY A 248 -9.02 16.12 -10.71
CA GLY A 248 -9.23 16.94 -11.91
C GLY A 248 -10.66 17.45 -11.99
N SER A 249 -11.18 17.58 -13.21
CA SER A 249 -12.55 18.02 -13.46
C SER A 249 -13.35 16.95 -14.19
N ALA A 250 -14.67 17.10 -14.25
CA ALA A 250 -15.53 16.22 -15.01
C ALA A 250 -15.09 16.04 -16.48
N ALA A 251 -14.48 17.06 -17.10
CA ALA A 251 -14.00 17.01 -18.48
C ALA A 251 -12.59 16.42 -18.65
N LYS A 252 -11.77 16.49 -17.60
CA LYS A 252 -10.37 16.02 -17.61
C LYS A 252 -10.06 15.32 -16.28
N PRO A 253 -10.67 14.15 -16.02
CA PRO A 253 -10.39 13.43 -14.81
C PRO A 253 -8.96 12.86 -14.83
N VAL A 254 -8.39 12.65 -13.66
CA VAL A 254 -7.09 11.99 -13.47
C VAL A 254 -7.24 10.91 -12.41
N LEU A 255 -6.70 9.72 -12.67
CA LEU A 255 -6.65 8.63 -11.70
C LEU A 255 -5.20 8.44 -11.27
N SER A 256 -4.98 8.50 -9.96
CA SER A 256 -3.70 8.21 -9.31
C SER A 256 -3.94 7.30 -8.12
N GLY A 257 -2.89 6.95 -7.39
CA GLY A 257 -3.07 6.19 -6.17
C GLY A 257 -1.82 6.09 -5.32
N THR A 258 -2.02 5.62 -4.09
CA THR A 258 -0.98 5.45 -3.10
C THR A 258 -1.29 4.25 -2.21
N ARG A 259 -0.24 3.61 -1.71
CA ARG A 259 -0.37 2.60 -0.65
C ARG A 259 -0.72 3.28 0.67
N ASP A 260 -1.55 2.63 1.47
CA ASP A 260 -1.90 3.08 2.82
C ASP A 260 -0.85 2.57 3.82
N GLU A 261 0.28 3.25 3.87
CA GLU A 261 1.35 2.97 4.83
C GLU A 261 1.28 3.94 6.00
N LEU A 262 1.38 3.41 7.22
CA LEU A 262 1.53 4.21 8.43
C LEU A 262 2.98 4.69 8.58
N ALA A 263 3.15 5.96 8.95
CA ALA A 263 4.42 6.49 9.44
C ALA A 263 4.50 6.29 10.97
N TRP A 264 4.57 5.03 11.41
CA TRP A 264 4.59 4.67 12.84
C TRP A 264 5.50 3.45 13.14
N PRO A 265 6.25 3.46 14.26
CA PRO A 265 6.51 4.63 15.11
C PRO A 265 7.23 5.71 14.30
N ALA A 266 7.11 6.97 14.71
CA ALA A 266 7.88 8.03 14.08
C ALA A 266 9.38 7.66 14.15
N PRO A 267 10.18 7.93 13.10
CA PRO A 267 11.62 7.70 13.16
C PRO A 267 12.20 8.38 14.41
N ALA A 268 13.00 7.66 15.18
CA ALA A 268 13.76 8.26 16.26
C ALA A 268 14.70 9.32 15.64
N ASN A 269 14.64 10.55 16.16
CA ASN A 269 15.50 11.65 15.73
C ASN A 269 16.96 11.40 16.09
#